data_AF-A0A392N5Z9-F1
#
_entry.id   AF-A0A392N5Z9-F1
#
_cell.length_a   1.000
_cell.length_b   1.000
_cell.length_c   1.000
_cell.angle_alpha   90.00
_cell.angle_beta   90.00
_cell.angle_gamma   90.00
#
_symmetry.space_group_name_H-M   'P 1'
#
loop_
_entity.id
_entity.type
_entity.pdbx_description
1 polymer ?
#
loop_
_entity_poly.entity_id
_entity_poly.type
_entity_poly.pdbx_seq_one_letter_code
_entity_poly.pdbx_strand_id
1 'polypeptide(L)'
;VSGGEHVDVVIGAAVADGKVTPKVQALIKILLKYQNTDDFRAIIFVERVVSALVLPKVFAELPSLSFVKCASLIGHNNSQEMRTYQMHDTIAKFRDGRVTLLVATSVAEEGLDIRQCNVVIRFDLAKTVLAYIQSRGRARKPGSDYILMVESISSVMVKDSDSPFNQCN
;
A
#
# COMPACT_ATOMS: atom_id res chain seq x y z
N VAL A 1 -2.21 17.17 -19.85
CA VAL A 1 -2.45 15.93 -20.65
C VAL A 1 -1.16 15.17 -21.01
N SER A 2 0.05 15.74 -20.86
CA SER A 2 1.32 15.07 -21.27
C SER A 2 1.93 14.06 -20.27
N GLY A 3 1.45 13.99 -19.02
CA GLY A 3 2.10 13.18 -17.97
C GLY A 3 1.81 11.67 -18.01
N GLY A 4 0.66 11.26 -18.54
CA GLY A 4 0.24 9.85 -18.55
C GLY A 4 0.99 9.00 -19.56
N GLU A 5 1.19 9.51 -20.79
CA GLU A 5 1.83 8.76 -21.87
C GLU A 5 3.30 8.43 -21.57
N HIS A 6 4.03 9.37 -20.97
CA HIS A 6 5.44 9.15 -20.63
C HIS A 6 5.63 8.09 -19.54
N VAL A 7 4.69 8.00 -18.60
CA VAL A 7 4.71 7.04 -17.49
C VAL A 7 4.39 5.63 -17.99
N ASP A 8 3.44 5.49 -18.92
CA ASP A 8 3.18 4.20 -19.57
C ASP A 8 4.36 3.74 -20.43
N VAL A 9 5.13 4.65 -21.05
CA VAL A 9 6.36 4.31 -21.80
C VAL A 9 7.49 3.83 -20.88
N VAL A 10 7.75 4.53 -19.76
CA VAL A 10 8.83 4.15 -18.81
C VAL A 10 8.49 2.86 -18.07
N ILE A 11 7.26 2.72 -17.59
CA ILE A 11 6.81 1.49 -16.94
C ILE A 11 6.69 0.37 -17.97
N GLY A 12 6.22 0.66 -19.18
CA GLY A 12 6.16 -0.29 -20.29
C GLY A 12 7.54 -0.82 -20.69
N ALA A 13 8.56 0.03 -20.71
CA ALA A 13 9.95 -0.38 -20.97
C ALA A 13 10.52 -1.23 -19.83
N ALA A 14 10.29 -0.86 -18.57
CA ALA A 14 10.71 -1.67 -17.42
C ALA A 14 10.04 -3.06 -17.38
N VAL A 15 8.81 -3.15 -17.89
CA VAL A 15 8.05 -4.40 -18.03
C VAL A 15 8.56 -5.22 -19.22
N ALA A 16 8.85 -4.58 -20.36
CA ALA A 16 9.44 -5.23 -21.54
C ALA A 16 10.83 -5.79 -21.26
N ASP A 17 11.61 -5.10 -20.41
CA ASP A 17 12.91 -5.55 -19.92
C ASP A 17 12.81 -6.65 -18.84
N GLY A 18 11.60 -7.05 -18.42
CA GLY A 18 11.38 -8.04 -17.35
C GLY A 18 11.80 -7.58 -15.95
N LYS A 19 12.00 -6.28 -15.73
CA LYS A 19 12.50 -5.73 -14.46
C LYS A 19 11.43 -5.62 -13.37
N VAL A 20 10.14 -5.62 -13.75
CA VAL A 20 9.01 -5.43 -12.83
C VAL A 20 7.86 -6.39 -13.18
N THR A 21 7.25 -7.02 -12.17
CA THR A 21 6.15 -7.97 -12.38
C THR A 21 4.83 -7.25 -12.77
N PRO A 22 3.90 -7.91 -13.47
CA PRO A 22 2.60 -7.33 -13.82
C PRO A 22 1.80 -6.82 -12.61
N LYS A 23 1.93 -7.50 -11.46
CA LYS A 23 1.28 -7.09 -10.21
C LYS A 23 1.87 -5.80 -9.66
N VAL A 24 3.20 -5.62 -9.70
CA VAL A 24 3.83 -4.37 -9.29
C VAL A 24 3.47 -3.24 -10.28
N GLN A 25 3.38 -3.51 -11.58
CA GLN A 25 2.89 -2.54 -12.56
C GLN A 25 1.46 -2.08 -12.25
N ALA A 26 0.54 -3.02 -11.96
CA ALA A 26 -0.83 -2.69 -11.58
C ALA A 26 -0.87 -1.84 -10.30
N LEU A 27 -0.02 -2.16 -9.32
CA LEU A 27 0.11 -1.38 -8.09
C LEU A 27 0.57 0.06 -8.36
N ILE A 28 1.57 0.26 -9.21
CA ILE A 28 2.05 1.60 -9.58
C ILE A 28 0.93 2.39 -10.27
N LYS A 29 0.20 1.77 -11.20
CA LYS A 29 -0.95 2.40 -11.88
C LYS A 29 -2.05 2.81 -10.90
N ILE A 30 -2.32 2.01 -9.87
CA ILE A 30 -3.25 2.36 -8.79
C ILE A 30 -2.74 3.58 -8.02
N LEU A 31 -1.48 3.58 -7.58
CA LEU A 31 -0.92 4.69 -6.80
C LEU A 31 -0.96 6.02 -7.57
N LEU A 32 -0.70 6.00 -8.88
CA LEU A 32 -0.73 7.21 -9.73
C LEU A 32 -2.10 7.89 -9.80
N LYS A 33 -3.19 7.18 -9.51
CA LYS A 33 -4.53 7.79 -9.41
C LYS A 33 -4.64 8.82 -8.27
N TYR A 34 -3.80 8.69 -7.25
CA TYR A 34 -3.82 9.54 -6.05
C TYR A 34 -2.77 10.66 -6.06
N GLN A 35 -2.08 10.89 -7.18
CA GLN A 35 -1.00 11.89 -7.28
C GLN A 35 -1.45 13.32 -6.91
N ASN A 36 -2.75 13.63 -7.12
CA ASN A 36 -3.35 14.93 -6.84
C ASN A 36 -4.25 14.89 -5.59
N THR A 37 -4.14 13.86 -4.75
CA THR A 37 -4.91 13.75 -3.51
C THR A 37 -4.24 14.53 -2.40
N ASP A 38 -4.93 15.55 -1.89
CA ASP A 38 -4.49 16.27 -0.71
C ASP A 38 -4.39 15.36 0.51
N ASP A 39 -3.34 15.57 1.31
CA ASP A 39 -3.01 14.75 2.48
C ASP A 39 -3.00 13.23 2.20
N PHE A 40 -2.51 12.81 1.02
CA PHE A 40 -2.44 11.40 0.63
C PHE A 40 -1.84 10.51 1.73
N ARG A 41 -2.60 9.48 2.13
CA ARG A 41 -2.19 8.43 3.07
C ARG A 41 -2.62 7.07 2.54
N ALA A 42 -1.69 6.13 2.54
CA ALA A 42 -1.94 4.79 2.05
C ALA A 42 -1.22 3.71 2.85
N ILE A 43 -1.80 2.51 2.86
CA ILE A 43 -1.17 1.30 3.40
C ILE A 43 -1.25 0.19 2.36
N ILE A 44 -0.14 -0.48 2.11
CA ILE A 44 -0.04 -1.68 1.29
C ILE A 44 0.28 -2.86 2.21
N PHE A 45 -0.62 -3.82 2.30
CA PHE A 45 -0.40 -5.06 3.03
C PHE A 45 0.19 -6.13 2.13
N VAL A 46 1.30 -6.70 2.55
CA VAL A 46 2.02 -7.80 1.89
C VAL A 46 2.17 -8.98 2.84
N GLU A 47 2.34 -10.17 2.29
CA GLU A 47 2.57 -11.37 3.09
C GLU A 47 4.04 -11.47 3.53
N ARG A 48 4.97 -11.16 2.62
CA ARG A 48 6.41 -11.41 2.82
C ARG A 48 7.16 -10.15 3.24
N VAL A 49 8.06 -10.31 4.21
CA VAL A 49 9.00 -9.27 4.66
C VAL A 49 9.83 -8.72 3.50
N VAL A 50 10.28 -9.59 2.60
CA VAL A 50 11.06 -9.18 1.41
C VAL A 50 10.26 -8.20 0.56
N SER A 51 8.97 -8.45 0.32
CA SER A 51 8.10 -7.52 -0.42
C SER A 51 7.97 -6.18 0.30
N ALA A 52 7.86 -6.19 1.64
CA ALA A 52 7.78 -4.98 2.44
C ALA A 52 9.05 -4.12 2.34
N LEU A 53 10.22 -4.74 2.18
CA LEU A 53 11.51 -4.06 2.06
C LEU A 53 11.84 -3.61 0.63
N VAL A 54 11.38 -4.36 -0.38
CA VAL A 54 11.71 -4.11 -1.80
C VAL A 54 10.80 -3.05 -2.41
N LEU A 55 9.49 -3.08 -2.15
CA LEU A 55 8.54 -2.14 -2.75
C LEU A 55 8.90 -0.66 -2.51
N PRO A 56 9.30 -0.23 -1.29
CA PRO A 56 9.73 1.15 -1.07
C PRO A 56 10.93 1.56 -1.92
N LYS A 57 11.89 0.65 -2.14
CA LYS A 57 13.05 0.90 -3.00
C LYS A 57 12.61 1.08 -4.46
N VAL A 58 11.72 0.21 -4.94
CA VAL A 58 11.14 0.33 -6.29
C VAL A 58 10.44 1.68 -6.46
N PHE A 59 9.65 2.12 -5.48
CA PHE A 59 8.95 3.41 -5.58
C PHE A 59 9.90 4.60 -5.56
N ALA A 60 11.01 4.53 -4.81
CA ALA A 60 12.02 5.59 -4.75
C ALA A 60 12.74 5.81 -6.09
N GLU A 61 12.88 4.77 -6.90
CA GLU A 61 13.50 4.84 -8.24
C GLU A 61 12.55 5.38 -9.32
N LEU A 62 11.28 5.64 -8.99
CA LEU A 62 10.26 6.06 -9.97
C LEU A 62 9.90 7.54 -9.80
N PRO A 63 10.33 8.44 -10.71
CA PRO A 63 10.03 9.87 -10.63
C PRO A 63 8.52 10.18 -10.60
N SER A 64 7.71 9.34 -11.26
CA SER A 64 6.26 9.45 -11.29
C SER A 64 5.59 9.21 -9.93
N LEU A 65 6.31 8.61 -8.97
CA LEU A 65 5.86 8.41 -7.59
C LEU A 65 6.56 9.36 -6.61
N SER A 66 7.13 10.48 -7.07
CA SER A 66 7.81 11.48 -6.21
C SER A 66 6.94 12.07 -5.08
N PHE A 67 5.61 12.02 -5.19
CA PHE A 67 4.68 12.42 -4.12
C PHE A 67 4.59 11.39 -2.97
N VAL A 68 5.10 10.18 -3.18
CA VAL A 68 5.06 9.07 -2.22
C VAL A 68 6.28 9.09 -1.32
N LYS A 69 6.08 9.24 -0.01
CA LYS A 69 7.10 9.06 1.02
C LYS A 69 6.86 7.70 1.68
N CYS A 70 7.59 6.68 1.23
CA CYS A 70 7.31 5.30 1.58
C CYS A 70 8.22 4.76 2.70
N ALA A 71 7.67 3.95 3.61
CA ALA A 71 8.43 3.21 4.61
C ALA A 71 7.88 1.78 4.81
N SER A 72 8.76 0.86 5.19
CA SER A 72 8.41 -0.52 5.55
C SER A 72 7.96 -0.61 7.00
N LEU A 73 7.00 -1.48 7.28
CA LEU A 73 6.52 -1.77 8.63
C LEU A 73 6.40 -3.28 8.82
N ILE A 74 7.39 -3.87 9.48
CA ILE A 74 7.53 -5.32 9.58
C ILE A 74 7.31 -5.75 11.03
N GLY A 75 6.42 -6.71 11.25
CA GLY A 75 6.20 -7.31 12.56
C GLY A 75 7.33 -8.24 12.97
N HIS A 76 7.52 -8.41 14.28
CA HIS A 76 8.58 -9.24 14.85
C HIS A 76 8.01 -10.21 15.88
N ASN A 77 8.49 -11.45 15.84
CA ASN A 77 8.15 -12.56 16.74
C ASN A 77 9.15 -12.71 17.90
N ASN A 78 10.12 -11.81 18.04
CA ASN A 78 11.03 -11.78 19.20
C ASN A 78 11.45 -10.35 19.57
N SER A 79 11.20 -10.04 20.84
CA SER A 79 11.45 -8.82 21.60
C SER A 79 12.89 -8.29 21.46
N GLN A 80 13.12 -7.42 20.49
CA GLN A 80 14.24 -6.48 20.54
C GLN A 80 13.68 -5.07 20.62
N GLU A 81 13.89 -4.42 21.76
CA GLU A 81 13.41 -3.07 22.08
C GLU A 81 13.72 -2.07 20.96
N MET A 82 14.89 -2.18 20.34
CA MET A 82 15.31 -1.32 19.23
C MET A 82 14.40 -1.43 18.01
N ARG A 83 13.88 -2.63 17.70
CA ARG A 83 12.97 -2.84 16.56
C ARG A 83 11.55 -2.36 16.86
N THR A 84 11.12 -2.49 18.12
CA THR A 84 9.88 -1.89 18.61
C THR A 84 9.95 -0.37 18.50
N TYR A 85 11.06 0.26 18.91
CA TYR A 85 11.27 1.70 18.76
C TYR A 85 11.19 2.16 17.30
N GLN A 86 11.85 1.48 16.37
CA GLN A 86 11.80 1.80 14.94
C GLN A 86 10.39 1.70 14.36
N MET A 87 9.61 0.70 14.80
CA MET A 87 8.21 0.55 14.41
C MET A 87 7.38 1.74 14.90
N HIS A 88 7.52 2.13 16.17
CA HIS A 88 6.82 3.30 16.72
C HIS A 88 7.22 4.61 16.05
N ASP A 89 8.51 4.81 15.77
CA ASP A 89 9.00 5.99 15.05
C ASP A 89 8.42 6.06 13.63
N THR A 90 8.37 4.93 12.92
CA THR A 90 7.76 4.85 11.59
C THR A 90 6.28 5.19 11.62
N ILE A 91 5.54 4.68 12.61
CA ILE A 91 4.11 5.01 12.80
C ILE A 91 3.94 6.49 13.14
N ALA A 92 4.80 7.05 13.99
CA ALA A 92 4.76 8.47 14.34
C ALA A 92 4.97 9.35 13.10
N LYS A 93 5.97 9.03 12.26
CA LYS A 93 6.23 9.67 10.97
C LYS A 93 5.08 9.50 9.98
N PHE A 94 4.35 8.39 10.02
CA PHE A 94 3.15 8.23 9.21
C PHE A 94 2.01 9.12 9.68
N ARG A 95 1.83 9.20 11.01
CA ARG A 95 0.79 10.02 11.65
C ARG A 95 0.97 11.51 11.36
N ASP A 96 2.20 12.01 11.35
CA ASP A 96 2.50 13.42 11.06
C ASP A 96 2.66 13.75 9.56
N GLY A 97 2.70 12.75 8.68
CA GLY A 97 2.80 12.94 7.23
C GLY A 97 4.22 13.03 6.66
N ARG A 98 5.24 12.79 7.48
CA ARG A 98 6.61 12.57 6.98
C ARG A 98 6.72 11.29 6.16
N VAL A 99 5.89 10.29 6.46
CA VAL A 99 5.64 9.10 5.64
C VAL A 99 4.18 9.16 5.18
N THR A 100 3.94 8.95 3.88
CA THR A 100 2.60 8.97 3.28
C THR A 100 2.14 7.58 2.79
N LEU A 101 3.06 6.63 2.68
CA LEU A 101 2.76 5.24 2.29
C LEU A 101 3.49 4.25 3.19
N LEU A 102 2.74 3.35 3.82
CA LEU A 102 3.32 2.21 4.56
C LEU A 102 3.22 0.94 3.74
N VAL A 103 4.29 0.16 3.69
CA VAL A 103 4.24 -1.24 3.21
C VAL A 103 4.41 -2.15 4.42
N ALA A 104 3.31 -2.78 4.83
CA ALA A 104 3.21 -3.51 6.09
C ALA A 104 3.04 -5.02 5.88
N THR A 105 3.70 -5.83 6.71
CA THR A 105 3.40 -7.27 6.77
C THR A 105 2.16 -7.55 7.63
N SER A 106 1.52 -8.70 7.44
CA SER A 106 0.33 -9.04 8.23
C SER A 106 0.56 -9.18 9.73
N VAL A 107 1.81 -9.42 10.18
CA VAL A 107 2.14 -9.40 11.62
C VAL A 107 2.16 -7.96 12.16
N ALA A 108 2.40 -6.96 11.31
CA ALA A 108 2.31 -5.55 11.68
C ALA A 108 0.88 -4.98 11.57
N GLU A 109 -0.13 -5.78 11.21
CA GLU A 109 -1.52 -5.32 11.16
C GLU A 109 -2.12 -5.10 12.56
N GLU A 110 -1.68 -5.91 13.53
CA GLU A 110 -2.26 -5.94 14.88
C GLU A 110 -1.69 -4.84 15.79
N GLY A 111 -2.58 -4.19 16.54
CA GLY A 111 -2.18 -3.29 17.64
C GLY A 111 -1.61 -1.92 17.23
N LEU A 112 -1.52 -1.59 15.94
CA LEU A 112 -0.99 -0.30 15.53
C LEU A 112 -2.07 0.77 15.47
N ASP A 113 -1.85 1.88 16.18
CA ASP A 113 -2.70 3.08 16.11
C ASP A 113 -2.36 3.90 14.84
N ILE A 114 -2.85 3.42 13.71
CA ILE A 114 -2.64 4.05 12.40
C ILE A 114 -3.90 4.83 12.01
N ARG A 115 -3.70 6.11 11.61
CA ARG A 115 -4.77 6.99 11.11
C ARG A 115 -5.51 6.36 9.92
N GLN A 116 -6.75 6.78 9.73
CA GLN A 116 -7.51 6.41 8.54
C GLN A 116 -6.84 6.95 7.26
N CYS A 117 -6.77 6.09 6.24
CA CYS A 117 -6.06 6.32 4.98
C CYS A 117 -7.03 6.66 3.85
N ASN A 118 -6.52 7.29 2.79
CA ASN A 118 -7.24 7.49 1.52
C ASN A 118 -7.37 6.17 0.76
N VAL A 119 -6.38 5.29 0.85
CA VAL A 119 -6.45 3.98 0.21
C VAL A 119 -5.74 2.92 1.04
N VAL A 120 -6.31 1.73 1.08
CA VAL A 120 -5.69 0.53 1.65
C VAL A 120 -5.67 -0.55 0.58
N ILE A 121 -4.49 -1.10 0.32
CA ILE A 121 -4.24 -2.06 -0.75
C ILE A 121 -3.76 -3.36 -0.13
N ARG A 122 -4.52 -4.43 -0.30
CA ARG A 122 -4.04 -5.80 -0.06
C ARG A 122 -3.29 -6.25 -1.30
N PHE A 123 -1.97 -6.05 -1.31
CA PHE A 123 -1.12 -6.63 -2.35
C PHE A 123 -1.21 -8.15 -2.28
N ASP A 124 -1.14 -8.71 -1.07
CA ASP A 124 -1.46 -10.12 -0.82
C ASP A 124 -2.76 -10.22 -0.03
N LEU A 125 -3.60 -11.20 -0.39
CA LEU A 125 -4.90 -11.39 0.26
C LEU A 125 -4.74 -11.70 1.75
N ALA A 126 -5.75 -11.31 2.54
CA ALA A 126 -5.78 -11.61 3.96
C ALA A 126 -5.92 -13.12 4.19
N LYS A 127 -5.06 -13.68 5.04
CA LYS A 127 -5.10 -15.10 5.41
C LYS A 127 -6.22 -15.43 6.39
N THR A 128 -6.73 -14.42 7.10
CA THR A 128 -7.80 -14.57 8.08
C THR A 128 -8.87 -13.49 7.87
N VAL A 129 -10.10 -13.81 8.28
CA VAL A 129 -11.21 -12.85 8.28
C VAL A 129 -10.91 -11.66 9.19
N LEU A 130 -10.22 -11.89 10.31
CA LEU A 130 -9.82 -10.82 11.23
C LEU A 130 -8.89 -9.81 10.55
N ALA A 131 -7.83 -10.29 9.87
CA ALA A 131 -6.92 -9.45 9.11
C ALA A 131 -7.64 -8.65 8.01
N TYR A 132 -8.60 -9.28 7.31
CA TYR A 132 -9.44 -8.59 6.33
C TYR A 132 -10.25 -7.44 6.96
N ILE A 133 -10.92 -7.69 8.08
CA ILE A 133 -11.74 -6.68 8.78
C ILE A 133 -10.87 -5.53 9.30
N GLN A 134 -9.73 -5.86 9.92
CA GLN A 134 -8.81 -4.86 10.49
C GLN A 134 -8.20 -3.97 9.42
N SER A 135 -7.71 -4.57 8.33
CA SER A 135 -7.14 -3.81 7.20
C SER A 135 -8.20 -2.96 6.50
N ARG A 136 -9.41 -3.48 6.25
CA ARG A 136 -10.54 -2.67 5.73
C ARG A 136 -10.89 -1.52 6.67
N GLY A 137 -10.80 -1.74 7.98
CA GLY A 137 -10.97 -0.72 9.00
C GLY A 137 -10.00 0.46 8.92
N ARG A 138 -8.94 0.40 8.10
CA ARG A 138 -8.03 1.53 7.86
C ARG A 138 -8.47 2.43 6.70
N ALA A 139 -9.37 1.96 5.84
CA ALA A 139 -10.03 2.74 4.78
C ALA A 139 -11.47 3.09 5.19
N ARG A 140 -11.61 3.93 6.23
CA ARG A 140 -12.91 4.34 6.78
C ARG A 140 -13.27 5.81 6.53
N LYS A 141 -12.38 6.60 5.91
CA LYS A 141 -12.70 7.97 5.52
C LYS A 141 -13.74 7.95 4.39
N PRO A 142 -14.66 8.92 4.33
CA PRO A 142 -15.46 9.15 3.14
C PRO A 142 -14.54 9.29 1.91
N GLY A 143 -14.85 8.57 0.83
CA GLY A 143 -14.04 8.55 -0.39
C GLY A 143 -12.71 7.80 -0.25
N SER A 144 -12.56 6.94 0.77
CA SER A 144 -11.41 6.03 0.83
C SER A 144 -11.66 4.70 0.13
N ASP A 145 -10.61 4.16 -0.47
CA ASP A 145 -10.68 2.93 -1.26
C ASP A 145 -10.06 1.75 -0.48
N TYR A 146 -10.69 0.58 -0.59
CA TYR A 146 -10.13 -0.68 -0.12
C TYR A 146 -10.01 -1.66 -1.29
N ILE A 147 -8.76 -1.90 -1.69
CA ILE A 147 -8.40 -2.58 -2.93
C ILE A 147 -7.80 -3.95 -2.62
N LEU A 148 -8.31 -4.99 -3.28
CA LEU A 148 -7.73 -6.33 -3.26
C LEU A 148 -7.04 -6.64 -4.59
N MET A 149 -5.76 -6.99 -4.54
CA MET A 149 -5.02 -7.45 -5.72
C MET A 149 -5.07 -8.98 -5.82
N VAL A 150 -5.71 -9.49 -6.87
CA VAL A 150 -5.83 -10.93 -7.12
C VAL A 150 -5.04 -11.30 -8.36
N GLU A 151 -4.13 -12.27 -8.25
CA GLU A 151 -3.47 -12.87 -9.41
C GLU A 151 -4.39 -13.96 -9.98
N SER A 152 -4.95 -13.73 -11.18
CA SER A 152 -5.48 -14.79 -12.04
C SER A 152 -4.35 -15.26 -12.96
N ILE A 153 -4.41 -16.54 -13.36
CA ILE A 153 -3.49 -17.21 -14.29
C ILE A 153 -3.34 -16.44 -15.63
N SER A 154 -4.20 -15.45 -15.90
CA SER A 154 -4.15 -14.57 -17.07
C SER A 154 -4.21 -13.05 -16.80
N SER A 155 -4.47 -12.56 -15.57
CA SER A 155 -4.53 -11.10 -15.28
C SER A 155 -4.58 -10.75 -13.79
N VAL A 156 -4.17 -9.53 -13.42
CA VAL A 156 -4.35 -9.01 -12.05
C VAL A 156 -5.72 -8.33 -11.96
N MET A 157 -6.62 -8.86 -11.14
CA MET A 157 -7.93 -8.25 -10.87
C MET A 157 -7.85 -7.33 -9.66
N VAL A 158 -8.35 -6.11 -9.83
CA VAL A 158 -8.57 -5.11 -8.78
C VAL A 158 -10.04 -5.19 -8.42
N LYS A 159 -10.37 -5.66 -7.21
CA LYS A 159 -11.73 -5.58 -6.69
C LYS A 159 -11.83 -4.39 -5.75
N ASP A 160 -12.59 -3.39 -6.18
CA ASP A 160 -13.05 -2.32 -5.33
C ASP A 160 -14.24 -2.85 -4.53
N SER A 161 -14.11 -2.86 -3.21
CA SER A 161 -15.16 -3.33 -2.32
C SER A 161 -16.14 -2.19 -2.03
N ASP A 162 -16.97 -1.87 -3.03
CA ASP A 162 -18.07 -0.93 -2.89
C ASP A 162 -18.86 -1.22 -1.60
N SER A 163 -19.11 -0.15 -0.84
CA SER A 163 -19.72 -0.14 0.48
C SER A 163 -21.25 -0.27 0.39
N PRO A 164 -21.87 -1.28 1.03
CA PRO A 164 -23.29 -1.23 1.36
C PRO A 164 -23.55 -0.95 2.85
N PHE A 165 -22.55 -0.55 3.65
CA PHE A 165 -22.72 -0.48 5.12
C PHE A 165 -22.92 0.91 5.73
N ASN A 166 -23.01 1.97 4.92
CA ASN A 166 -23.49 3.27 5.40
C ASN A 166 -25.00 3.42 5.13
N GLN A 167 -25.77 2.57 5.80
CA GLN A 167 -27.21 2.74 6.02
C GLN A 167 -27.63 1.81 7.18
N CYS A 168 -27.10 2.08 8.37
CA CYS A 168 -27.72 1.67 9.62
C CYS A 168 -27.64 2.87 10.56
N ASN A 169 -28.82 3.26 11.03
CA ASN A 169 -29.16 4.46 11.81
C ASN A 169 -28.25 4.73 13.01
#